data_AF-A0A937NLE8-F1
#
_entry.id   AF-A0A937NLE8-F1
#
_cell.length_a   1.000
_cell.length_b   1.000
_cell.length_c   1.000
_cell.angle_alpha   90.00
_cell.angle_beta   90.00
_cell.angle_gamma   90.00
#
_symmetry.space_group_name_H-M   'P 1'
#
loop_
_entity.id
_entity.type
_entity.pdbx_description
1 polymer ?
#
loop_
_entity_poly.entity_id
_entity_poly.type
_entity_poly.pdbx_seq_one_letter_code
_entity_poly.pdbx_strand_id
1 'polypeptide(L)' 'MPMTSYERYVAVCELREPDRVPVSPLIMTFAAQLAGIDYADYCRHGEVMAQAQLECIRRFGY' A
#
# COMPACT_ATOMS: atom_id res chain seq x y z
N MET A 1 15.46 12.45 12.13
CA MET A 1 14.97 12.35 10.73
C MET A 1 13.56 11.79 10.78
N PRO A 2 12.63 12.21 9.89
CA PRO A 2 11.29 11.64 9.83
C PRO A 2 11.34 10.14 9.49
N MET A 3 10.41 9.34 10.02
CA MET A 3 10.34 7.90 9.73
C MET A 3 9.88 7.66 8.29
N THR A 4 10.40 6.62 7.65
CA THR A 4 9.82 6.06 6.42
C THR A 4 8.44 5.45 6.69
N SER A 5 7.64 5.20 5.64
CA SER A 5 6.35 4.50 5.78
C SER A 5 6.50 3.12 6.41
N TYR A 6 7.59 2.41 6.09
CA TYR A 6 7.92 1.12 6.67
C TYR A 6 8.22 1.21 8.17
N GLU A 7 9.17 2.07 8.57
CA GLU A 7 9.57 2.23 9.97
C GLU A 7 8.38 2.66 10.85
N ARG A 8 7.52 3.53 10.32
CA ARG A 8 6.31 3.99 11.00
C ARG A 8 5.31 2.85 11.24
N TYR A 9 5.09 2.00 10.23
CA TYR A 9 4.16 0.88 10.37
C TYR A 9 4.69 -0.16 11.37
N VAL A 10 5.98 -0.45 11.31
CA VAL A 10 6.65 -1.36 12.26
C VAL A 10 6.56 -0.83 13.69
N ALA A 11 6.75 0.47 13.92
CA ALA A 11 6.62 1.06 15.26
C ALA A 11 5.24 0.79 15.87
N VAL A 12 4.15 0.94 15.10
CA VAL A 12 2.79 0.64 15.57
C VAL A 12 2.62 -0.84 15.88
N CYS A 13 3.11 -1.74 15.02
CA CYS A 13 3.06 -3.19 15.27
C CYS A 13 3.79 -3.61 16.55
N GLU A 14 4.83 -2.87 16.92
CA GLU A 14 5.62 -3.10 18.14
C GLU A 14 5.09 -2.33 19.36
N LEU A 15 3.93 -1.69 19.25
CA LEU A 15 3.33 -0.86 20.31
C LEU A 15 4.22 0.32 20.76
N ARG A 16 5.05 0.84 19.84
CA ARG A 16 5.85 2.06 20.03
C ARG A 16 5.18 3.28 19.39
N GLU A 17 5.46 4.46 19.92
CA GLU A 17 4.95 5.72 19.37
C GLU A 17 5.62 6.05 18.02
N PRO A 18 4.84 6.18 16.92
CA PRO A 18 5.37 6.62 15.63
C PRO A 18 5.48 8.15 15.54
N ASP A 19 6.22 8.65 14.54
CA ASP A 19 6.34 10.11 14.28
C ASP A 19 5.01 10.78 13.85
N ARG A 20 4.08 10.00 13.30
CA ARG A 20 2.66 10.31 13.05
C ARG A 20 1.88 9.01 12.83
N VAL A 21 0.55 9.09 12.76
CA VAL A 21 -0.30 7.92 12.43
C VAL A 21 0.05 7.40 11.00
N PRO A 22 0.32 6.09 10.82
CA PRO A 22 0.58 5.54 9.49
C PRO A 22 -0.68 5.51 8.61
N VAL A 23 -0.49 5.61 7.30
CA VAL A 23 -1.54 5.44 6.30
C VAL A 23 -1.43 4.03 5.70
N SER A 24 -2.52 3.27 5.75
CA SER A 24 -2.62 1.92 5.16
C SER A 24 -3.94 1.83 4.39
N PRO A 25 -3.93 2.16 3.10
CA PRO A 25 -5.16 2.24 2.33
C PRO A 25 -5.63 0.85 1.89
N LEU A 26 -6.89 0.55 2.19
CA LEU A 26 -7.58 -0.65 1.72
C LEU A 26 -8.16 -0.41 0.32
N ILE A 27 -7.30 -0.48 -0.70
CA ILE A 27 -7.61 -0.04 -2.07
C ILE A 27 -7.53 -1.14 -3.11
N MET A 28 -7.71 -2.41 -2.75
CA MET A 28 -7.49 -3.54 -3.68
C MET A 28 -8.29 -3.41 -4.99
N THR A 29 -9.60 -3.18 -4.90
CA THR A 29 -10.46 -3.01 -6.10
C THR A 29 -10.13 -1.74 -6.86
N PHE A 30 -9.83 -0.65 -6.16
CA PHE A 30 -9.43 0.61 -6.78
C PHE A 30 -8.11 0.47 -7.56
N ALA A 31 -7.11 -0.20 -6.99
CA ALA A 31 -5.83 -0.47 -7.64
C ALA A 31 -6.02 -1.33 -8.90
N ALA A 32 -6.87 -2.36 -8.83
CA ALA A 32 -7.19 -3.19 -9.99
C ALA A 32 -7.87 -2.37 -11.11
N GLN A 33 -8.86 -1.55 -10.76
CA GLN A 33 -9.53 -0.66 -11.71
C GLN A 33 -8.58 0.37 -12.33
N LEU A 34 -7.71 0.97 -11.51
CA LEU A 34 -6.73 1.97 -11.96
C LEU A 34 -5.72 1.37 -12.94
N ALA A 35 -5.28 0.14 -12.68
CA ALA A 35 -4.35 -0.59 -13.53
C ALA A 35 -5.03 -1.25 -14.75
N GLY A 36 -6.36 -1.15 -14.89
CA GLY A 36 -7.10 -1.73 -16.00
C GLY A 36 -7.11 -3.27 -16.01
N ILE A 37 -6.99 -3.91 -14.85
CA ILE A 37 -6.93 -5.36 -14.70
C ILE A 37 -8.19 -5.91 -14.03
N ASP A 38 -8.53 -7.17 -14.32
CA ASP A 38 -9.59 -7.86 -13.61
C ASP A 38 -9.20 -8.04 -12.13
N TYR A 39 -10.18 -7.83 -11.24
CA TYR A 39 -9.96 -8.00 -9.80
C TYR A 39 -9.62 -9.45 -9.42
N ALA A 40 -10.11 -10.44 -10.17
CA ALA A 40 -9.74 -11.84 -9.98
C ALA A 40 -8.25 -12.06 -10.24
N ASP A 41 -7.68 -11.45 -11.28
CA ASP A 41 -6.27 -11.55 -11.61
C ASP A 41 -5.40 -10.84 -10.56
N TYR A 42 -5.84 -9.67 -10.10
CA TYR A 42 -5.22 -8.96 -8.96
C TYR A 42 -5.14 -9.87 -7.72
N CYS A 43 -6.18 -10.65 -7.43
CA CYS A 43 -6.20 -11.53 -6.26
C CYS A 43 -5.40 -12.84 -6.45
N ARG A 44 -5.24 -13.31 -7.69
CA ARG A 44 -4.60 -14.60 -8.00
C ARG A 44 -3.11 -14.49 -8.26
N HIS A 45 -2.64 -13.35 -8.76
CA HIS A 45 -1.26 -13.16 -9.21
C HIS A 45 -0.56 -12.08 -8.38
N GLY A 46 0.38 -12.51 -7.53
CA GLY A 46 1.08 -11.61 -6.61
C GLY A 46 1.86 -10.51 -7.32
N GLU A 47 2.44 -10.80 -8.49
CA GLU A 47 3.17 -9.83 -9.30
C GLU A 47 2.23 -8.76 -9.87
N VAL A 48 1.04 -9.17 -10.33
CA VAL A 48 0.02 -8.26 -10.85
C VAL A 48 -0.49 -7.34 -9.74
N MET A 49 -0.76 -7.91 -8.56
CA MET A 49 -1.12 -7.17 -7.35
C MET A 49 -0.07 -6.11 -6.98
N ALA A 50 1.20 -6.53 -6.94
CA ALA A 50 2.30 -5.67 -6.55
C ALA A 50 2.46 -4.50 -7.54
N GLN A 51 2.37 -4.76 -8.85
CA GLN A 51 2.46 -3.69 -9.85
C GLN A 51 1.32 -2.67 -9.72
N ALA A 52 0.08 -3.14 -9.52
CA ALA A 52 -1.07 -2.26 -9.34
C ALA A 52 -0.95 -1.39 -8.07
N GLN A 53 -0.46 -1.96 -6.97
CA GLN A 53 -0.21 -1.22 -5.72
C GLN A 53 0.94 -0.21 -5.86
N LEU A 54 2.03 -0.60 -6.50
CA LEU A 54 3.17 0.29 -6.77
C LEU A 54 2.75 1.47 -7.64
N GLU A 55 1.86 1.27 -8.61
CA GLU A 55 1.32 2.36 -9.42
C GLU A 55 0.51 3.36 -8.58
N CYS A 56 -0.30 2.87 -7.64
CA CYS A 56 -1.03 3.73 -6.72
C CYS A 56 -0.08 4.53 -5.82
N ILE A 57 0.99 3.91 -5.30
CA ILE A 57 2.02 4.60 -4.52
C ILE A 57 2.69 5.71 -5.36
N ARG A 58 3.08 5.43 -6.60
CA ARG A 58 3.69 6.42 -7.49
C ARG A 58 2.76 7.61 -7.78
N ARG A 59 1.45 7.35 -7.91
CA ARG A 59 0.47 8.36 -8.29
C ARG A 59 -0.05 9.19 -7.12
N PHE A 60 -0.20 8.61 -5.94
CA PHE A 60 -0.87 9.24 -4.80
C PHE A 60 0.04 9.51 -3.61
N GLY A 61 1.19 8.82 -3.51
CA GLY A 61 2.26 9.16 -2.56
C GLY A 61 1.91 9.04 -1.07
N TYR A 62 0.88 8.27 -0.73
CA TYR A 62 0.50 8.00 0.66
C TYR A 62 1.44 7.01 1.35
#